data_AF-Q2JV62-F1
#
_entry.id   AF-Q2JV62-F1
#
_cell.length_a   1.000
_cell.length_b   1.000
_cell.length_c   1.000
_cell.angle_alpha   90.00
_cell.angle_beta   90.00
_cell.angle_gamma   90.00
#
_symmetry.space_group_name_H-M   'P 1'
#
loop_
_entity.id
_entity.type
_entity.pdbx_description
1 polymer ?
#
loop_
_entity_poly.entity_id
_entity_poly.type
_entity_poly.pdbx_seq_one_letter_code
_entity_poly.pdbx_strand_id
1 'polypeptide(L)'
;MFTQSATPATSGLPQMDLTQVPPEITCDGSDLDWSQAAAIEGTQPQEENLQGWIAFYGLRVNQEPGNILHWQGQPLRASRIRFFVKNVAWRYGFSFSTSIRSPLGKGIPTPSEWRYPGLCRYGLVLFQPNARLVARQVWESSPEQPQEVDLDPNLDIAFNVNDAKGSYGDNSGSFDIYVQVVN
;
A
#
# COMPACT_ATOMS: atom_id res chain seq x y z
N MET A 1 -44.26 28.17 -26.00
CA MET A 1 -43.10 28.16 -25.09
C MET A 1 -43.33 27.06 -24.06
N PHE A 2 -42.56 25.98 -24.12
CA PHE A 2 -42.50 24.98 -23.05
C PHE A 2 -41.02 24.75 -22.76
N THR A 3 -40.57 25.20 -21.59
CA THR A 3 -39.22 24.96 -21.08
C THR A 3 -39.18 23.54 -20.50
N GLN A 4 -38.55 22.61 -21.19
CA GLN A 4 -38.11 21.36 -20.58
C GLN A 4 -36.84 21.67 -19.78
N SER A 5 -36.97 21.65 -18.46
CA SER A 5 -35.84 21.66 -17.53
C SER A 5 -35.10 20.33 -17.66
N ALA A 6 -33.90 20.36 -18.23
CA ALA A 6 -32.98 19.23 -18.18
C ALA A 6 -32.47 19.08 -16.73
N THR A 7 -32.87 18.00 -16.08
CA THR A 7 -32.20 17.53 -14.86
C THR A 7 -30.79 17.08 -15.25
N PRO A 8 -29.72 17.57 -14.60
CA PRO A 8 -28.40 17.03 -14.84
C PRO A 8 -28.35 15.62 -14.24
N ALA A 9 -28.23 14.61 -15.10
CA ALA A 9 -27.85 13.28 -14.70
C ALA A 9 -26.44 13.36 -14.09
N THR A 10 -26.38 13.45 -12.76
CA THR A 10 -25.17 13.13 -12.04
C THR A 10 -25.01 11.63 -12.21
N SER A 11 -24.21 11.21 -13.19
CA SER A 11 -23.66 9.86 -13.26
C SER A 11 -22.81 9.66 -12.00
N GLY A 12 -23.47 9.32 -10.89
CA GLY A 12 -22.83 8.86 -9.69
C GLY A 12 -22.11 7.57 -10.06
N LEU A 13 -20.78 7.63 -10.11
CA LEU A 13 -19.97 6.43 -10.04
C LEU A 13 -20.50 5.61 -8.84
N PRO A 14 -20.69 4.29 -8.98
CA PRO A 14 -21.11 3.46 -7.86
C PRO A 14 -20.14 3.72 -6.70
N GLN A 15 -20.68 4.26 -5.61
CA GLN A 15 -19.91 4.54 -4.41
C GLN A 15 -19.41 3.18 -3.89
N MET A 16 -18.09 3.00 -3.89
CA MET A 16 -17.47 1.76 -3.44
C MET A 16 -17.84 1.50 -1.98
N ASP A 17 -18.42 0.32 -1.72
CA ASP A 17 -18.75 -0.12 -0.36
C ASP A 17 -17.49 -0.69 0.30
N LEU A 18 -16.69 0.20 0.88
CA LEU A 18 -15.45 -0.16 1.58
C LEU A 18 -15.70 -0.93 2.89
N THR A 19 -16.95 -1.07 3.34
CA THR A 19 -17.27 -1.84 4.55
C THR A 19 -16.97 -3.33 4.40
N GLN A 20 -16.85 -3.81 3.16
CA GLN A 20 -16.52 -5.20 2.84
C GLN A 20 -15.01 -5.48 2.84
N VAL A 21 -14.17 -4.45 2.90
CA VAL A 21 -12.71 -4.59 2.93
C VAL A 21 -12.27 -4.62 4.40
N PRO A 22 -11.74 -5.75 4.90
CA PRO A 22 -11.23 -5.79 6.26
C PRO A 22 -10.01 -4.86 6.37
N PRO A 23 -9.82 -4.17 7.52
CA PRO A 23 -8.65 -3.32 7.73
C PRO A 23 -7.35 -4.13 7.85
N GLU A 24 -7.46 -5.39 8.26
CA GLU A 24 -6.36 -6.32 8.48
C GLU A 24 -6.80 -7.75 8.16
N ILE A 25 -5.87 -8.55 7.65
CA ILE A 25 -6.00 -9.99 7.51
C ILE A 25 -4.77 -10.70 8.08
N THR A 26 -4.89 -12.01 8.27
CA THR A 26 -3.74 -12.91 8.42
C THR A 26 -3.69 -13.87 7.25
N CYS A 27 -2.52 -14.03 6.63
CA CYS A 27 -2.31 -14.96 5.52
C CYS A 27 -0.97 -15.69 5.59
N ASP A 28 -0.83 -16.75 4.81
CA ASP A 28 0.41 -17.52 4.68
C ASP A 28 1.40 -16.78 3.76
N GLY A 29 2.62 -16.57 4.26
CA GLY A 29 3.75 -16.01 3.53
C GLY A 29 4.94 -16.98 3.43
N SER A 30 4.74 -18.26 3.77
CA SER A 30 5.80 -19.27 3.75
C SER A 30 6.35 -19.59 2.37
N ASP A 31 5.62 -19.24 1.30
CA ASP A 31 6.02 -19.39 -0.09
C ASP A 31 6.89 -18.23 -0.62
N LEU A 32 7.10 -17.17 0.17
CA LEU A 32 7.92 -16.02 -0.23
C LEU A 32 9.41 -16.22 0.09
N ASP A 33 10.26 -16.02 -0.91
CA ASP A 33 11.69 -15.85 -0.71
C ASP A 33 12.01 -14.39 -0.34
N TRP A 34 12.09 -14.14 0.97
CA TRP A 34 12.39 -12.81 1.52
C TRP A 34 13.75 -12.27 1.10
N SER A 35 14.68 -13.12 0.66
CA SER A 35 15.98 -12.64 0.15
C SER A 35 15.86 -11.84 -1.15
N GLN A 36 14.72 -11.96 -1.85
CA GLN A 36 14.41 -11.21 -3.06
C GLN A 36 13.67 -9.89 -2.78
N ALA A 37 13.34 -9.58 -1.52
CA ALA A 37 12.69 -8.32 -1.17
C ALA A 37 13.66 -7.14 -1.39
N ALA A 38 13.13 -6.03 -1.87
CA ALA A 38 13.92 -4.81 -2.01
C ALA A 38 14.14 -4.17 -0.63
N ALA A 39 15.40 -3.94 -0.26
CA ALA A 39 15.74 -3.06 0.85
C ALA A 39 15.65 -1.60 0.38
N ILE A 40 14.73 -0.83 0.98
CA ILE A 40 14.52 0.59 0.65
C ILE A 40 15.03 1.43 1.80
N GLU A 41 16.13 2.16 1.57
CA GLU A 41 16.71 3.06 2.55
C GLU A 41 15.88 4.35 2.65
N GLY A 42 15.49 4.69 3.88
CA GLY A 42 14.79 5.91 4.20
C GLY A 42 15.71 7.12 4.15
N THR A 43 15.12 8.29 3.92
CA THR A 43 15.83 9.58 3.93
C THR A 43 15.05 10.61 4.72
N GLN A 44 15.73 11.60 5.28
CA GLN A 44 15.05 12.73 5.93
C GLN A 44 14.46 13.66 4.85
N PRO A 45 13.15 13.94 4.85
CA PRO A 45 12.55 14.91 3.93
C PRO A 45 13.12 16.31 4.14
N GLN A 46 13.22 17.07 3.05
CA GLN A 46 13.62 18.48 3.10
C GLN A 46 12.43 19.42 3.37
N GLU A 47 11.21 18.96 3.12
CA GLU A 47 9.97 19.71 3.36
C GLU A 47 9.79 20.00 4.86
N GLU A 48 9.64 21.27 5.24
CA GLU A 48 9.52 21.68 6.66
C GLU A 48 8.33 21.04 7.38
N ASN A 49 7.19 20.91 6.70
CA ASN A 49 6.00 20.26 7.24
C ASN A 49 6.16 18.73 7.41
N LEU A 50 7.28 18.17 6.92
CA LEU A 50 7.62 16.74 7.04
C LEU A 50 8.84 16.50 7.94
N GLN A 51 9.24 17.49 8.74
CA GLN A 51 10.24 17.29 9.79
C GLN A 51 9.77 16.22 10.77
N GLY A 52 10.64 15.25 11.08
CA GLY A 52 10.32 14.10 11.93
C GLY A 52 9.72 12.89 11.22
N TRP A 53 9.48 12.98 9.90
CA TRP A 53 9.15 11.83 9.05
C TRP A 53 10.42 11.24 8.43
N ILE A 54 10.36 9.96 8.08
CA ILE A 54 11.33 9.24 7.26
C ILE A 54 10.63 8.95 5.92
N ALA A 55 11.21 9.42 4.81
CA ALA A 55 10.67 9.17 3.48
C ALA A 55 11.36 7.98 2.81
N PHE A 56 10.55 7.08 2.28
CA PHE A 56 10.94 5.95 1.46
C PHE A 56 10.38 6.18 0.06
N TYR A 57 11.27 6.44 -0.88
CA TYR A 57 10.92 6.84 -2.24
C TYR A 57 10.99 5.66 -3.20
N GLY A 58 10.06 5.62 -4.17
CA GLY A 58 10.16 4.73 -5.31
C GLY A 58 10.00 3.25 -4.97
N LEU A 59 9.15 2.91 -3.98
CA LEU A 59 8.86 1.52 -3.63
C LEU A 59 8.27 0.80 -4.84
N ARG A 60 8.94 -0.26 -5.26
CA ARG A 60 8.62 -0.96 -6.51
C ARG A 60 7.47 -1.93 -6.29
N VAL A 61 6.65 -2.09 -7.32
CA VAL A 61 5.47 -2.96 -7.30
C VAL A 61 5.67 -4.28 -8.04
N ASN A 62 6.88 -4.51 -8.56
CA ASN A 62 7.20 -5.62 -9.45
C ASN A 62 7.95 -6.78 -8.78
N GLN A 63 7.99 -6.78 -7.45
CA GLN A 63 8.60 -7.82 -6.64
C GLN A 63 7.58 -8.32 -5.63
N GLU A 64 7.31 -9.62 -5.67
CA GLU A 64 6.26 -10.23 -4.84
C GLU A 64 6.58 -10.19 -3.33
N PRO A 65 7.82 -10.41 -2.87
CA PRO A 65 8.18 -10.21 -1.46
C PRO A 65 8.11 -8.75 -1.00
N GLY A 66 8.03 -7.79 -1.93
CA GLY A 66 7.80 -6.39 -1.64
C GLY A 66 9.05 -5.61 -1.22
N ASN A 67 8.81 -4.55 -0.46
CA ASN A 67 9.81 -3.54 -0.10
C ASN A 67 9.98 -3.52 1.42
N ILE A 68 11.12 -3.96 1.92
CA ILE A 68 11.50 -3.88 3.33
C ILE A 68 12.10 -2.51 3.59
N LEU A 69 11.59 -1.81 4.60
CA LEU A 69 12.07 -0.49 4.97
C LEU A 69 13.37 -0.59 5.76
N HIS A 70 14.37 0.19 5.38
CA HIS A 70 15.65 0.30 6.09
C HIS A 70 15.88 1.74 6.55
N TRP A 71 16.43 1.92 7.74
CA TRP A 71 16.82 3.22 8.26
C TRP A 71 18.20 3.13 8.89
N GLN A 72 19.11 4.00 8.42
CA GLN A 72 20.50 4.03 8.85
C GLN A 72 21.21 2.69 8.60
N GLY A 73 20.90 2.05 7.46
CA GLY A 73 21.49 0.78 7.04
C GLY A 73 21.01 -0.45 7.80
N GLN A 74 19.95 -0.35 8.62
CA GLN A 74 19.34 -1.47 9.32
C GLN A 74 17.85 -1.60 8.96
N PRO A 75 17.26 -2.81 8.97
CA PRO A 75 15.81 -2.95 8.84
C PRO A 75 15.07 -2.12 9.89
N LEU A 76 14.08 -1.35 9.45
CA LEU A 76 13.23 -0.57 10.33
C LEU A 76 12.28 -1.51 11.07
N ARG A 77 12.32 -1.43 12.41
CA ARG A 77 11.42 -2.16 13.31
C ARG A 77 10.89 -1.20 14.36
N ALA A 78 9.62 -1.33 14.71
CA ALA A 78 8.96 -0.50 15.70
C ALA A 78 7.74 -1.24 16.26
N SER A 79 7.36 -0.92 17.50
CA SER A 79 6.09 -1.39 18.08
C SER A 79 4.88 -0.61 17.55
N ARG A 80 5.10 0.62 17.08
CA ARG A 80 4.07 1.49 16.52
C ARG A 80 4.66 2.47 15.52
N ILE A 81 3.91 2.71 14.44
CA ILE A 81 4.24 3.75 13.47
C ILE A 81 3.01 4.59 13.13
N ARG A 82 3.26 5.83 12.71
CA ARG A 82 2.37 6.62 11.86
C ARG A 82 2.90 6.62 10.45
N PHE A 83 2.02 6.55 9.45
CA PHE A 83 2.44 6.60 8.07
C PHE A 83 1.39 7.23 7.14
N PHE A 84 1.85 7.73 6.01
CA PHE A 84 1.01 8.13 4.89
C PHE A 84 1.70 7.84 3.56
N VAL A 85 0.93 7.87 2.47
CA VAL A 85 1.40 7.55 1.12
C VAL A 85 1.40 8.79 0.25
N LYS A 86 2.39 8.90 -0.64
CA LYS A 86 2.41 9.89 -1.72
C LYS A 86 2.76 9.23 -3.05
N ASN A 87 2.55 9.99 -4.14
CA ASN A 87 3.03 9.66 -5.48
C ASN A 87 2.69 8.24 -5.95
N VAL A 88 1.49 7.75 -5.63
CA VAL A 88 1.02 6.44 -6.09
C VAL A 88 0.84 6.48 -7.60
N ALA A 89 1.76 5.84 -8.31
CA ALA A 89 1.73 5.82 -9.77
C ALA A 89 2.32 4.52 -10.31
N TRP A 90 1.47 3.52 -10.49
CA TRP A 90 1.88 2.22 -11.01
C TRP A 90 0.85 1.60 -11.95
N ARG A 91 1.19 0.48 -12.59
CA ARG A 91 0.37 -0.25 -13.57
C ARG A 91 0.52 -1.75 -13.39
N TYR A 92 -0.57 -2.49 -13.59
CA TYR A 92 -0.57 -3.96 -13.65
C TYR A 92 -0.67 -4.46 -15.09
N GLY A 93 0.08 -5.48 -15.48
CA GLY A 93 0.15 -5.91 -16.87
C GLY A 93 0.73 -4.86 -17.84
N PHE A 94 0.87 -5.25 -19.11
CA PHE A 94 1.56 -4.46 -20.12
C PHE A 94 0.72 -3.35 -20.80
N SER A 95 -0.54 -3.14 -20.38
CA SER A 95 -1.43 -2.13 -20.97
C SER A 95 -1.33 -0.78 -20.26
N PHE A 96 -1.58 0.33 -20.96
CA PHE A 96 -1.65 1.66 -20.33
C PHE A 96 -2.99 1.91 -19.60
N SER A 97 -4.03 1.12 -19.89
CA SER A 97 -5.36 1.26 -19.27
C SER A 97 -5.44 0.74 -17.82
N THR A 98 -4.39 0.08 -17.34
CA THR A 98 -4.32 -0.61 -16.04
C THR A 98 -3.62 0.24 -14.97
N SER A 99 -3.74 1.56 -15.09
CA SER A 99 -3.11 2.50 -14.16
C SER A 99 -3.79 2.50 -12.78
N ILE A 100 -2.98 2.53 -11.73
CA ILE A 100 -3.36 2.74 -10.34
C ILE A 100 -2.79 4.07 -9.85
N ARG A 101 -3.63 4.85 -9.17
CA ARG A 101 -3.33 6.20 -8.66
C ARG A 101 -3.84 6.46 -7.24
N SER A 102 -4.37 5.43 -6.59
CA SER A 102 -4.88 5.49 -5.23
C SER A 102 -4.27 4.35 -4.41
N PRO A 103 -3.99 4.56 -3.11
CA PRO A 103 -3.58 3.49 -2.21
C PRO A 103 -4.57 2.33 -2.15
N LEU A 104 -5.86 2.57 -2.43
CA LEU A 104 -6.87 1.52 -2.44
C LEU A 104 -6.90 0.67 -3.71
N GLY A 105 -6.06 0.97 -4.70
CA GLY A 105 -6.07 0.25 -5.97
C GLY A 105 -7.41 0.42 -6.68
N LYS A 106 -8.14 -0.69 -6.82
CA LYS A 106 -9.50 -0.70 -7.39
C LYS A 106 -10.61 -0.68 -6.35
N GLY A 107 -10.30 -0.74 -5.05
CA GLY A 107 -11.29 -0.73 -3.97
C GLY A 107 -12.22 -1.96 -3.94
N ILE A 108 -11.85 -3.04 -4.63
CA ILE A 108 -12.62 -4.28 -4.74
C ILE A 108 -11.90 -5.35 -3.92
N PRO A 109 -12.55 -6.02 -2.95
CA PRO A 109 -11.97 -7.15 -2.22
C PRO A 109 -11.47 -8.25 -3.15
N THR A 110 -10.39 -8.91 -2.76
CA THR A 110 -9.76 -9.97 -3.56
C THR A 110 -10.21 -11.37 -3.14
N PRO A 111 -10.28 -12.32 -4.09
CA PRO A 111 -10.54 -13.73 -3.80
C PRO A 111 -9.31 -14.44 -3.21
N SER A 112 -9.44 -15.73 -2.87
CA SER A 112 -8.46 -16.49 -2.07
C SER A 112 -7.13 -16.76 -2.77
N GLU A 113 -7.07 -16.69 -4.10
CA GLU A 113 -5.85 -16.90 -4.88
C GLU A 113 -4.88 -15.69 -4.87
N TRP A 114 -5.29 -14.56 -4.29
CA TRP A 114 -4.46 -13.36 -4.20
C TRP A 114 -3.46 -13.48 -3.04
N ARG A 115 -2.39 -12.67 -3.11
CA ARG A 115 -1.38 -12.63 -2.06
C ARG A 115 -1.99 -12.23 -0.71
N TYR A 116 -2.86 -11.21 -0.70
CA TYR A 116 -3.56 -10.75 0.49
C TYR A 116 -5.09 -10.85 0.28
N PRO A 117 -5.68 -12.04 0.44
CA PRO A 117 -7.09 -12.28 0.12
C PRO A 117 -8.03 -11.46 1.00
N GLY A 118 -9.06 -10.86 0.42
CA GLY A 118 -9.99 -9.94 1.08
C GLY A 118 -9.55 -8.48 1.08
N LEU A 119 -8.25 -8.18 1.03
CA LEU A 119 -7.77 -6.80 0.85
C LEU A 119 -8.05 -6.30 -0.58
N CYS A 120 -7.95 -4.99 -0.80
CA CYS A 120 -8.26 -4.39 -2.08
C CYS A 120 -7.35 -4.90 -3.20
N ARG A 121 -7.97 -5.21 -4.35
CA ARG A 121 -7.30 -5.53 -5.60
C ARG A 121 -6.39 -4.38 -6.01
N TYR A 122 -5.11 -4.67 -6.20
CA TYR A 122 -4.08 -3.69 -6.54
C TYR A 122 -3.92 -2.58 -5.49
N GLY A 123 -4.42 -2.80 -4.27
CA GLY A 123 -4.25 -1.87 -3.15
C GLY A 123 -2.87 -1.98 -2.55
N LEU A 124 -2.39 -0.92 -1.95
CA LEU A 124 -1.19 -0.92 -1.12
C LEU A 124 -1.46 -1.65 0.20
N VAL A 125 -0.44 -2.37 0.67
CA VAL A 125 -0.52 -3.23 1.86
C VAL A 125 0.73 -2.99 2.70
N LEU A 126 0.53 -2.77 4.00
CA LEU A 126 1.58 -2.85 5.02
C LEU A 126 1.59 -4.26 5.58
N PHE A 127 2.75 -4.85 5.76
CA PHE A 127 2.89 -6.16 6.40
C PHE A 127 4.23 -6.31 7.10
N GLN A 128 4.35 -7.33 7.94
CA GLN A 128 5.62 -7.70 8.57
C GLN A 128 6.07 -9.06 8.03
N PRO A 129 7.25 -9.17 7.37
CA PRO A 129 7.75 -10.42 6.80
C PRO A 129 7.85 -11.55 7.82
N ASN A 130 7.08 -12.60 7.62
CA ASN A 130 7.04 -13.82 8.44
C ASN A 130 6.26 -14.91 7.68
N ALA A 131 6.35 -16.18 8.11
CA ALA A 131 5.54 -17.27 7.55
C ALA A 131 4.03 -17.04 7.77
N ARG A 132 3.66 -16.39 8.88
CA ARG A 132 2.30 -15.94 9.16
C ARG A 132 2.25 -14.42 9.08
N LEU A 133 1.86 -13.91 7.93
CA LEU A 133 1.80 -12.48 7.65
C LEU A 133 0.55 -11.88 8.28
N VAL A 134 0.72 -10.80 9.04
CA VAL A 134 -0.35 -9.85 9.34
C VAL A 134 -0.25 -8.73 8.32
N ALA A 135 -1.27 -8.59 7.49
CA ALA A 135 -1.30 -7.64 6.38
C ALA A 135 -2.44 -6.64 6.58
N ARG A 136 -2.14 -5.35 6.44
CA ARG A 136 -3.07 -4.24 6.67
C ARG A 136 -3.34 -3.50 5.38
N GLN A 137 -4.61 -3.17 5.11
CA GLN A 137 -4.97 -2.30 3.99
C GLN A 137 -4.42 -0.90 4.25
N VAL A 138 -3.73 -0.33 3.26
CA VAL A 138 -3.33 1.06 3.28
C VAL A 138 -4.44 1.90 2.66
N TRP A 139 -4.91 2.89 3.41
CA TRP A 139 -5.95 3.83 3.01
C TRP A 139 -5.36 5.14 2.48
N GLU A 140 -6.21 5.97 1.87
CA GLU A 140 -5.88 7.36 1.59
C GLU A 140 -5.54 8.08 2.91
N SER A 141 -4.43 8.80 2.94
CA SER A 141 -3.91 9.44 4.16
C SER A 141 -3.00 10.60 3.79
N SER A 142 -2.77 11.51 4.75
CA SER A 142 -1.91 12.68 4.58
C SER A 142 -1.07 12.89 5.85
N PRO A 143 -0.07 13.80 5.83
CA PRO A 143 0.70 14.13 7.03
C PRO A 143 -0.16 14.59 8.22
N GLU A 144 -1.29 15.27 7.94
CA GLU A 144 -2.22 15.80 8.95
C GLU A 144 -3.19 14.73 9.46
N GLN A 145 -3.41 13.68 8.69
CA GLN A 145 -4.28 12.54 9.02
C GLN A 145 -3.58 11.23 8.63
N PRO A 146 -2.47 10.88 9.32
CA PRO A 146 -1.75 9.66 9.02
C PRO A 146 -2.49 8.45 9.57
N GLN A 147 -2.22 7.29 8.97
CA GLN A 147 -2.62 6.01 9.55
C GLN A 147 -1.68 5.67 10.70
N GLU A 148 -2.22 5.18 11.82
CA GLU A 148 -1.45 4.71 12.98
C GLU A 148 -1.71 3.22 13.17
N VAL A 149 -0.64 2.43 13.35
CA VAL A 149 -0.74 0.98 13.50
C VAL A 149 0.23 0.44 14.54
N ASP A 150 -0.23 -0.53 15.32
CA ASP A 150 0.59 -1.35 16.21
C ASP A 150 1.20 -2.53 15.44
N LEU A 151 2.46 -2.85 15.74
CA LEU A 151 3.31 -3.81 15.04
C LEU A 151 4.12 -4.65 16.04
N ASP A 152 4.62 -5.80 15.60
CA ASP A 152 5.61 -6.56 16.36
C ASP A 152 6.99 -5.87 16.27
N PRO A 153 7.60 -5.43 17.37
CA PRO A 153 8.87 -4.71 17.35
C PRO A 153 10.08 -5.58 16.92
N ASN A 154 9.90 -6.90 16.78
CA ASN A 154 10.98 -7.82 16.38
C ASN A 154 10.96 -8.12 14.87
N LEU A 155 9.91 -7.74 14.16
CA LEU A 155 9.75 -8.01 12.73
C LEU A 155 9.97 -6.74 11.91
N ASP A 156 10.54 -6.94 10.72
CA ASP A 156 10.79 -5.86 9.76
C ASP A 156 9.45 -5.28 9.26
N ILE A 157 9.47 -4.02 8.84
CA ILE A 157 8.30 -3.36 8.27
C ILE A 157 8.43 -3.37 6.76
N ALA A 158 7.39 -3.83 6.07
CA ALA A 158 7.37 -3.91 4.63
C ALA A 158 6.08 -3.37 4.02
N PHE A 159 6.21 -2.91 2.77
CA PHE A 159 5.10 -2.43 1.95
C PHE A 159 5.13 -3.08 0.56
N ASN A 160 3.95 -3.36 0.02
CA ASN A 160 3.80 -3.82 -1.36
C ASN A 160 2.38 -3.49 -1.88
N VAL A 161 2.08 -3.91 -3.11
CA VAL A 161 0.72 -3.99 -3.65
C VAL A 161 0.14 -5.38 -3.43
N ASN A 162 -1.18 -5.48 -3.37
CA ASN A 162 -1.90 -6.74 -3.43
C ASN A 162 -2.11 -7.14 -4.89
N ASP A 163 -1.56 -8.27 -5.27
CA ASP A 163 -1.72 -8.86 -6.60
C ASP A 163 -1.94 -10.38 -6.49
N ALA A 164 -2.26 -11.03 -7.61
CA ALA A 164 -2.27 -12.48 -7.68
C ALA A 164 -0.86 -13.04 -7.42
N LYS A 165 -0.82 -14.22 -6.80
CA LYS A 165 0.48 -14.86 -6.52
C LYS A 165 1.21 -15.15 -7.84
N GLY A 166 2.49 -14.78 -7.93
CA GLY A 166 3.31 -14.94 -9.13
C GLY A 166 3.05 -13.97 -10.29
N SER A 167 2.14 -13.00 -10.18
CA SER A 167 1.86 -12.06 -11.28
C SER A 167 2.65 -10.75 -11.21
N TYR A 168 3.35 -10.48 -10.11
CA TYR A 168 4.05 -9.20 -9.88
C TYR A 168 5.04 -8.80 -10.98
N GLY A 169 5.56 -9.77 -11.75
CA GLY A 169 6.57 -9.51 -12.79
C GLY A 169 6.10 -8.62 -13.94
N ASP A 170 4.80 -8.46 -14.15
CA ASP A 170 4.24 -7.55 -15.18
C ASP A 170 3.85 -6.17 -14.65
N ASN A 171 4.03 -5.93 -13.35
CA ASN A 171 3.78 -4.65 -12.72
C ASN A 171 4.90 -3.64 -13.03
N SER A 172 4.57 -2.36 -13.08
CA SER A 172 5.55 -1.28 -13.27
C SER A 172 5.15 0.01 -12.55
N GLY A 173 6.13 0.83 -12.19
CA GLY A 173 5.94 2.07 -11.44
C GLY A 173 6.20 1.90 -9.95
N SER A 174 5.69 2.82 -9.15
CA SER A 174 6.02 2.89 -7.72
C SER A 174 5.03 3.72 -6.90
N PHE A 175 5.30 3.80 -5.61
CA PHE A 175 4.68 4.70 -4.65
C PHE A 175 5.72 5.13 -3.61
N ASP A 176 5.43 6.20 -2.88
CA ASP A 176 6.27 6.69 -1.78
C ASP A 176 5.54 6.49 -0.45
N ILE A 177 6.29 6.11 0.59
CA ILE A 177 5.78 5.98 1.95
C ILE A 177 6.57 6.90 2.87
N TYR A 178 5.85 7.60 3.75
CA TYR A 178 6.44 8.39 4.81
C TYR A 178 6.07 7.76 6.13
N VAL A 179 7.06 7.52 6.98
CA VAL A 179 6.90 6.84 8.27
C VAL A 179 7.41 7.72 9.40
N GLN A 180 6.69 7.75 10.50
CA GLN A 180 7.16 8.26 11.78
C GLN A 180 7.05 7.14 12.81
N VAL A 181 8.17 6.82 13.47
CA VAL A 181 8.16 5.87 14.60
C VAL A 181 7.56 6.56 15.82
N VAL A 182 6.61 5.90 16.47
CA VAL A 182 5.97 6.41 17.69
C VAL A 182 6.58 5.66 18.88
N ASN A 183 7.21 6.41 19.78
CA ASN A 183 7.79 5.88 21.02
C ASN A 183 6.76 5.76 22.13
#